data_AF-A0A1G0J667-F1
#
_entry.id   AF-A0A1G0J667-F1
#
_cell.length_a   1.000
_cell.length_b   1.000
_cell.length_c   1.000
_cell.angle_alpha   90.00
_cell.angle_beta   90.00
_cell.angle_gamma   90.00
#
_symmetry.space_group_name_H-M   'P 1'
#
loop_
_entity.id
_entity.type
_entity.pdbx_description
1 polymer ?
#
loop_
_entity_poly.entity_id
_entity_poly.type
_entity_poly.pdbx_seq_one_letter_code
_entity_poly.pdbx_strand_id
1 'polypeptide(L)'
;MTIVLFPLIIVWSVCYGVLGGIFFKLLAVYENWINLNRLQIIQWKRYPLRSYNKFTSAILAHRMKSKPIELIALTNSQIQTEFKREPFPFLVIVVNTLIALVLLPFALLMGAFQGPVFVFRKTWGAWQNILQTGS
;
A
#
# COMPACT_ATOMS: atom_id res chain seq x y z
N MET A 1 -30.07 26.44 -24.08
CA MET A 1 -28.74 25.79 -24.00
C MET A 1 -28.61 24.82 -22.82
N THR A 2 -29.01 25.21 -21.62
CA THR A 2 -28.95 24.38 -20.39
C THR A 2 -29.65 23.02 -20.48
N ILE A 3 -30.79 22.92 -21.19
CA ILE A 3 -31.55 21.66 -21.37
C ILE A 3 -30.76 20.58 -22.13
N VAL A 4 -29.84 20.96 -23.02
CA VAL A 4 -29.00 20.03 -23.80
C VAL A 4 -27.65 19.80 -23.12
N LEU A 5 -27.08 20.84 -22.52
CA LEU A 5 -25.78 20.76 -21.83
C LEU A 5 -25.83 19.96 -20.53
N PHE A 6 -26.93 20.01 -19.77
CA PHE A 6 -27.07 19.28 -18.53
C PHE A 6 -26.99 17.75 -18.69
N PRO A 7 -27.77 17.10 -19.58
CA PRO A 7 -27.63 15.65 -19.81
C PRO A 7 -26.26 15.28 -20.40
N LEU A 8 -25.67 16.15 -21.22
CA LEU A 8 -24.31 15.94 -21.73
C LEU A 8 -23.26 15.92 -20.61
N ILE A 9 -23.36 16.84 -19.65
CA ILE A 9 -22.49 16.90 -18.46
C ILE A 9 -22.68 15.66 -17.59
N ILE A 10 -23.91 15.14 -17.45
CA ILE A 10 -24.17 13.89 -16.73
C ILE A 10 -23.48 12.72 -17.41
N VAL A 11 -23.68 12.54 -18.72
CA VAL A 11 -23.06 11.44 -19.49
C VAL A 11 -21.54 11.52 -19.41
N TRP A 12 -20.98 12.72 -19.59
CA TRP A 12 -19.54 12.96 -19.44
C TRP A 12 -19.03 12.60 -18.05
N SER A 13 -19.77 13.01 -17.01
CA SER A 13 -19.40 12.76 -15.62
C SER A 13 -19.46 11.28 -15.26
N VAL A 14 -20.45 10.54 -15.78
CA VAL A 14 -20.52 9.09 -15.59
C VAL A 14 -19.37 8.39 -16.31
N CYS A 15 -19.17 8.64 -17.60
CA CYS A 15 -18.13 7.98 -18.38
C CYS A 15 -16.72 8.27 -17.84
N TYR A 16 -16.38 9.55 -17.66
CA TYR A 16 -15.06 9.95 -17.21
C TYR A 16 -14.86 9.73 -15.71
N GLY A 17 -15.90 9.97 -14.91
CA GLY A 17 -15.84 9.83 -13.46
C GLY A 17 -15.72 8.39 -12.99
N VAL A 18 -16.39 7.43 -13.63
CA VAL A 18 -16.22 6.00 -13.30
C VAL A 18 -14.78 5.57 -13.57
N LEU A 19 -14.26 5.87 -14.76
CA LEU A 19 -12.88 5.51 -15.14
C LEU A 19 -11.85 6.15 -14.22
N GLY A 20 -11.96 7.45 -13.98
CA GLY A 20 -11.05 8.17 -13.09
C GLY A 20 -11.15 7.70 -11.65
N GLY A 21 -12.37 7.51 -11.14
CA GLY A 21 -12.62 7.05 -9.78
C GLY A 21 -12.05 5.66 -9.50
N ILE A 22 -12.24 4.72 -10.43
CA ILE A 22 -11.64 3.38 -10.38
C ILE A 22 -10.11 3.49 -10.38
N PHE A 23 -9.53 4.26 -11.30
CA PHE A 23 -8.09 4.42 -11.43
C PHE A 23 -7.44 4.99 -10.15
N PHE A 24 -7.99 6.08 -9.61
CA PHE A 24 -7.44 6.71 -8.40
C PHE A 24 -7.62 5.83 -7.15
N LYS A 25 -8.72 5.08 -7.03
CA LYS A 25 -8.88 4.13 -5.91
C LYS A 25 -7.92 2.96 -6.04
N LEU A 26 -7.64 2.49 -7.25
CA LEU A 26 -6.64 1.44 -7.49
C LEU A 26 -5.24 1.90 -7.06
N LEU A 27 -4.85 3.13 -7.45
CA LEU A 27 -3.61 3.75 -6.98
C LEU A 27 -3.57 3.89 -5.46
N ALA A 28 -4.65 4.35 -4.83
CA ALA A 28 -4.71 4.51 -3.37
C ALA A 28 -4.56 3.17 -2.63
N VAL A 29 -5.18 2.10 -3.11
CA VAL A 29 -5.01 0.75 -2.54
C VAL A 29 -3.56 0.27 -2.70
N TYR A 30 -2.94 0.52 -3.85
CA TYR A 30 -1.54 0.19 -4.10
C TYR A 30 -0.57 0.95 -3.19
N GLU A 31 -0.73 2.27 -3.06
CA GLU A 31 0.09 3.09 -2.16
C GLU A 31 -0.04 2.64 -0.70
N ASN A 32 -1.27 2.35 -0.26
CA ASN A 32 -1.52 1.88 1.09
C ASN A 32 -0.87 0.52 1.34
N TRP A 33 -0.96 -0.40 0.37
CA TRP A 33 -0.26 -1.69 0.43
C TRP A 33 1.26 -1.52 0.50
N ILE A 34 1.85 -0.62 -0.28
CA ILE A 34 3.29 -0.33 -0.18
C ILE A 34 3.65 0.19 1.20
N ASN A 35 2.90 1.17 1.71
CA ASN A 35 3.18 1.80 3.00
C ASN A 35 3.12 0.78 4.15
N LEU A 36 2.13 -0.10 4.14
CA LEU A 36 1.97 -1.17 5.12
C LEU A 36 3.08 -2.21 5.07
N ASN A 37 3.70 -2.43 3.91
CA ASN A 37 4.75 -3.42 3.69
C ASN A 37 6.17 -2.84 3.63
N ARG A 38 6.33 -1.51 3.72
CA ARG A 38 7.62 -0.84 3.51
C ARG A 38 8.70 -1.33 4.47
N LEU A 39 8.36 -1.45 5.76
CA LEU A 39 9.30 -1.90 6.79
C LEU A 39 9.72 -3.36 6.57
N GLN A 40 8.76 -4.20 6.22
CA GLN A 40 8.89 -5.62 5.94
C GLN A 40 9.76 -5.86 4.70
N ILE A 41 9.58 -5.06 3.64
CA ILE A 41 10.39 -5.10 2.43
C ILE A 41 11.83 -4.64 2.71
N ILE A 42 12.01 -3.57 3.50
CA ILE A 42 13.35 -3.09 3.91
C ILE A 42 14.08 -4.15 4.73
N GLN A 43 13.38 -4.77 5.68
CA GLN A 43 13.88 -5.87 6.48
C GLN A 43 14.27 -7.04 5.60
N TRP A 44 13.40 -7.47 4.67
CA TRP A 44 13.71 -8.53 3.72
C TRP A 44 15.01 -8.26 2.94
N LYS A 45 15.18 -7.05 2.40
CA LYS A 45 16.41 -6.68 1.65
C LYS A 45 17.67 -6.72 2.52
N ARG A 46 17.55 -6.47 3.84
CA ARG A 46 18.68 -6.49 4.78
C ARG A 46 19.01 -7.87 5.35
N TYR A 47 18.17 -8.88 5.18
CA TYR A 47 18.46 -10.25 5.58
C TYR A 47 19.00 -11.05 4.38
N PRO A 48 20.33 -11.05 4.11
CA PRO A 48 20.92 -11.68 2.93
C PRO A 48 20.76 -13.20 2.90
N LEU A 49 20.41 -13.81 4.03
CA LEU A 49 20.28 -15.25 4.17
C LEU A 49 18.83 -15.52 4.58
N ARG A 50 18.01 -15.99 3.63
CA ARG A 50 16.58 -16.33 3.79
C ARG A 50 16.31 -17.50 4.77
N SER A 51 17.17 -17.69 5.77
CA SER A 51 17.09 -18.74 6.79
C SER A 51 17.52 -18.16 8.13
N TYR A 52 16.68 -18.32 9.16
CA TYR A 52 16.94 -17.85 10.51
C TYR A 52 18.22 -18.45 11.06
N ASN A 53 18.47 -19.73 10.79
CA ASN A 53 19.71 -20.43 11.15
C ASN A 53 20.96 -19.78 10.53
N LYS A 54 20.86 -19.31 9.29
CA LYS A 54 21.97 -18.61 8.61
C LYS A 54 22.17 -17.19 9.15
N PHE A 55 21.10 -16.53 9.56
CA PHE A 55 21.16 -15.22 10.22
C PHE A 55 21.79 -15.29 11.61
N THR A 56 21.29 -16.19 12.48
CA THR A 56 21.80 -16.37 13.84
C THR A 56 23.24 -16.84 13.84
N SER A 57 23.63 -17.74 12.93
CA SER A 57 25.02 -18.16 12.76
C SER A 57 25.94 -17.03 12.27
N ALA A 58 25.48 -16.15 11.37
CA ALA A 58 26.27 -14.99 10.95
C ALA A 58 26.49 -13.97 12.09
N ILE A 59 25.45 -13.68 12.89
CA ILE A 59 25.57 -12.82 14.08
C ILE A 59 26.48 -13.47 15.13
N LEU A 60 26.32 -14.78 15.36
CA LEU A 60 27.15 -15.53 16.28
C LEU A 60 28.62 -15.46 15.86
N ALA A 61 28.93 -15.73 14.58
CA ALA A 61 30.29 -15.62 14.06
C ALA A 61 30.87 -14.20 14.22
N HIS A 62 30.04 -13.16 14.05
CA HIS A 62 30.47 -11.79 14.26
C HIS A 62 30.74 -11.46 15.74
N ARG A 63 29.84 -11.86 16.67
CA ARG A 63 30.00 -11.62 18.11
C ARG A 63 31.08 -12.49 18.77
N MET A 64 31.39 -13.64 18.19
CA MET A 64 32.41 -14.57 18.69
C MET A 64 33.84 -14.19 18.27
N LYS A 65 34.04 -13.27 17.31
CA LYS A 65 35.38 -12.84 16.85
C LYS A 65 36.29 -12.34 17.99
N SER A 66 35.73 -11.83 19.08
CA SER A 66 36.46 -11.28 20.22
C SER A 66 36.24 -12.04 21.53
N LYS A 67 35.54 -13.19 21.49
CA LYS A 67 35.14 -13.93 22.69
C LYS A 67 35.70 -15.37 22.71
N PRO A 68 35.97 -15.94 23.90
CA PRO A 68 36.40 -17.33 24.02
C PRO A 68 35.30 -18.30 23.59
N ILE A 69 35.72 -19.43 23.00
CA ILE A 69 34.87 -20.47 22.39
C ILE A 69 33.88 -21.09 23.40
N GLU A 70 34.20 -21.11 24.68
CA GLU A 70 33.32 -21.62 25.74
C GLU A 70 32.01 -20.83 25.86
N LEU A 71 32.01 -19.55 25.46
CA LEU A 71 30.84 -18.68 25.49
C LEU A 71 29.90 -18.88 24.29
N ILE A 72 30.18 -19.79 23.35
CA ILE A 72 29.35 -19.98 22.15
C ILE A 72 27.91 -20.33 22.52
N ALA A 73 27.70 -21.29 23.42
CA ALA A 73 26.36 -21.74 23.78
C ALA A 73 25.55 -20.62 24.45
N LEU A 74 26.18 -19.86 25.35
CA LEU A 74 25.57 -18.75 26.07
C LEU A 74 25.30 -17.54 25.15
N THR A 75 26.21 -17.26 24.22
CA THR A 75 26.03 -16.19 23.23
C THR A 75 24.93 -16.55 22.22
N ASN A 76 24.84 -17.82 21.82
CA ASN A 76 23.78 -18.29 20.92
C ASN A 76 22.40 -18.24 21.58
N SER A 77 22.28 -18.62 22.86
CA SER A 77 21.01 -18.50 23.58
C SER A 77 20.59 -17.04 23.79
N GLN A 78 21.55 -16.13 24.04
CA GLN A 78 21.30 -14.69 24.05
C GLN A 78 20.81 -14.16 22.69
N ILE A 79 21.43 -14.58 21.58
CA ILE A 79 20.99 -14.19 20.23
C ILE A 79 19.58 -14.73 19.94
N GLN A 80 19.28 -15.97 20.30
CA GLN A 80 17.95 -16.56 20.08
C GLN A 80 16.86 -15.90 20.93
N THR A 81 17.19 -15.41 22.12
CA THR A 81 16.26 -14.66 22.97
C THR A 81 16.10 -13.21 22.51
N GLU A 82 17.16 -12.58 22.03
CA GLU A 82 17.17 -11.23 21.44
C GLU A 82 16.39 -11.20 20.11
N PHE A 83 16.52 -12.25 19.28
CA PHE A 83 15.86 -12.39 17.98
C PHE A 83 14.79 -13.50 18.01
N LYS A 84 13.93 -13.50 19.03
CA LYS A 84 12.94 -14.56 19.33
C LYS A 84 11.92 -14.86 18.22
N ARG A 85 11.73 -13.95 17.27
CA ARG A 85 10.83 -14.12 16.11
C ARG A 85 11.65 -14.19 14.84
N GLU A 86 11.46 -15.26 14.06
CA GLU A 86 11.99 -15.30 12.70
C GLU A 86 11.49 -14.07 11.93
N PRO A 87 12.37 -13.22 11.40
CA PRO A 87 11.98 -11.97 10.77
C PRO A 87 11.52 -12.21 9.33
N PHE A 88 10.84 -13.33 9.04
CA PHE A 88 10.37 -13.60 7.70
C PHE A 88 9.12 -12.77 7.44
N PRO A 89 9.26 -11.67 6.68
CA PRO A 89 8.15 -10.76 6.45
C PRO A 89 7.12 -11.36 5.49
N PHE A 90 7.39 -12.56 4.95
CA PHE A 90 6.57 -13.21 3.94
C PHE A 90 5.13 -13.42 4.41
N LEU A 91 4.92 -14.00 5.61
CA LEU A 91 3.58 -14.19 6.15
C LEU A 91 2.83 -12.87 6.31
N VAL A 92 3.50 -11.83 6.80
CA VAL A 92 2.90 -10.50 6.98
C VAL A 92 2.56 -9.86 5.63
N ILE A 93 3.45 -9.96 4.64
CA ILE A 93 3.23 -9.44 3.29
C ILE A 93 2.07 -10.20 2.63
N VAL A 94 2.00 -11.53 2.76
CA VAL A 94 0.91 -12.34 2.21
C VAL A 94 -0.42 -11.95 2.84
N VAL A 95 -0.49 -11.83 4.17
CA VAL A 95 -1.71 -11.40 4.87
C VAL A 95 -2.13 -9.99 4.45
N ASN A 96 -1.20 -9.03 4.41
CA ASN A 96 -1.49 -7.67 3.95
C ASN A 96 -1.98 -7.64 2.50
N THR A 97 -1.44 -8.51 1.64
CA THR A 97 -1.86 -8.63 0.24
C THR A 97 -3.26 -9.24 0.13
N LEU A 98 -3.57 -10.27 0.92
CA LEU A 98 -4.91 -10.85 0.98
C LEU A 98 -5.94 -9.83 1.44
N ILE A 99 -5.64 -9.06 2.50
CA ILE A 99 -6.52 -7.98 2.98
C ILE A 99 -6.70 -6.92 1.89
N ALA A 100 -5.62 -6.49 1.23
CA ALA A 100 -5.71 -5.51 0.15
C ALA A 100 -6.57 -6.03 -1.02
N LEU A 101 -6.44 -7.31 -1.39
CA LEU A 101 -7.27 -7.94 -2.44
C LEU A 101 -8.75 -8.02 -2.05
N VAL A 102 -9.05 -8.32 -0.79
CA VAL A 102 -10.44 -8.34 -0.28
C VAL A 102 -11.04 -6.94 -0.30
N LEU A 103 -10.26 -5.90 0.05
CA LEU A 103 -10.71 -4.51 0.07
C LEU A 103 -10.80 -3.86 -1.32
N LEU A 104 -10.01 -4.35 -2.28
CA LEU A 104 -9.95 -3.82 -3.65
C LEU A 104 -11.31 -3.71 -4.33
N PRO A 105 -12.18 -4.74 -4.39
CA PRO A 105 -13.49 -4.61 -5.04
C PRO A 105 -14.37 -3.52 -4.39
N PHE A 106 -14.33 -3.39 -3.06
CA PHE A 106 -15.07 -2.33 -2.35
C PHE A 106 -14.51 -0.94 -2.67
N ALA A 107 -13.19 -0.80 -2.73
CA ALA A 107 -12.54 0.45 -3.10
C ALA A 107 -12.87 0.85 -4.54
N LEU A 108 -12.89 -0.11 -5.47
CA LEU A 108 -13.26 0.14 -6.87
C LEU A 108 -14.73 0.55 -7.02
N LEU A 109 -15.66 -0.13 -6.31
CA LEU A 109 -17.07 0.26 -6.29
C LEU A 109 -17.24 1.67 -5.73
N MET A 110 -16.59 1.98 -4.60
CA MET A 110 -16.57 3.34 -4.04
C MET A 110 -16.01 4.36 -5.02
N GLY A 111 -14.97 4.02 -5.77
CA GLY A 111 -14.43 4.86 -6.85
C GLY A 111 -15.42 5.10 -7.98
N ALA A 112 -16.10 4.05 -8.44
CA ALA A 112 -17.10 4.12 -9.49
C ALA A 112 -18.30 5.00 -9.08
N PHE A 113 -18.68 5.05 -7.80
CA PHE A 113 -19.73 5.94 -7.31
C PHE A 113 -19.25 7.37 -7.02
N GLN A 114 -18.09 7.53 -6.38
CA GLN A 114 -17.58 8.85 -5.98
C GLN A 114 -17.01 9.66 -7.16
N GLY A 115 -16.43 8.97 -8.15
CA GLY A 115 -15.79 9.59 -9.30
C GLY A 115 -16.75 10.44 -10.15
N PRO A 116 -17.93 9.92 -10.55
CA PRO A 116 -18.94 10.70 -11.28
C PRO A 116 -19.41 11.93 -10.52
N VAL A 117 -19.60 11.81 -9.21
CA VAL A 117 -20.01 12.95 -8.36
C VAL A 117 -18.93 14.03 -8.35
N PHE A 118 -17.66 13.64 -8.27
CA PHE A 118 -16.53 14.58 -8.31
C PHE A 118 -16.45 15.32 -9.65
N VAL A 119 -16.50 14.58 -10.77
CA VAL A 119 -16.42 15.17 -12.11
C VAL A 119 -17.60 16.10 -12.36
N PHE A 120 -18.82 15.68 -11.96
CA PHE A 120 -20.03 16.50 -12.09
C PHE A 120 -19.92 17.81 -11.32
N ARG A 121 -19.52 17.78 -10.04
CA ARG A 121 -19.37 19.01 -9.25
C ARG A 121 -18.38 19.97 -9.87
N LYS A 122 -17.27 19.46 -10.42
CA LYS A 122 -16.23 20.27 -11.05
C LYS A 122 -16.71 20.88 -12.38
N THR A 123 -17.33 20.10 -13.25
CA THR A 123 -17.83 20.58 -14.55
C THR A 123 -19.03 21.50 -14.39
N TRP A 124 -19.94 21.19 -13.47
CA TRP A 124 -21.08 22.04 -13.16
C TRP A 124 -20.67 23.38 -12.55
N GLY A 125 -19.75 23.39 -11.58
CA GLY A 125 -19.21 24.62 -11.02
C GLY A 125 -18.47 25.48 -12.05
N ALA A 126 -17.70 24.86 -12.94
CA ALA A 126 -17.04 25.57 -14.04
C ALA A 126 -18.05 26.22 -14.99
N TRP A 127 -19.15 25.53 -15.30
CA TRP A 127 -20.24 26.11 -16.08
C TRP A 127 -20.88 27.28 -15.32
N GLN A 128 -21.29 27.11 -14.05
CA GLN A 128 -21.88 28.22 -13.28
C GLN A 128 -21.00 29.48 -13.25
N ASN A 129 -19.67 29.33 -13.17
CA ASN A 129 -18.75 30.46 -13.20
C ASN A 129 -18.71 31.16 -14.57
N ILE A 130 -18.68 30.42 -15.69
CA ILE A 130 -18.72 31.00 -17.05
C ILE A 130 -20.02 31.78 -17.26
N LEU A 131 -21.11 31.28 -16.69
CA LEU A 131 -22.44 31.88 -16.77
C LEU A 131 -22.55 33.20 -15.99
N GLN A 132 -21.76 33.34 -14.92
CA GLN A 132 -21.68 34.56 -14.10
C GLN A 132 -20.67 35.59 -14.62
N THR A 133 -19.60 35.15 -15.30
CA THR A 133 -18.60 36.07 -15.89
C THR A 133 -18.93 36.50 -17.32
N GLY A 134 -19.86 35.80 -17.98
CA GLY A 134 -20.35 36.13 -19.32
C GLY A 134 -21.61 37.01 -19.37
N SER A 135 -22.12 37.47 -18.23
CA SER A 135 -23.20 38.47 -18.09
C SER A 135 -22.62 39.81 -17.65
#